data_AF-A0AAU6Q6Y7-F1
#
_entry.id   AF-A0AAU6Q6Y7-F1
#
_cell.length_a   1.000
_cell.length_b   1.000
_cell.length_c   1.000
_cell.angle_alpha   90.00
_cell.angle_beta   90.00
_cell.angle_gamma   90.00
#
_symmetry.space_group_name_H-M   'P 1'
#
loop_
_entity.id
_entity.type
_entity.pdbx_description
1 polymer ?
#
loop_
_entity_poly.entity_id
_entity_poly.type
_entity_poly.pdbx_seq_one_letter_code
_entity_poly.pdbx_strand_id
1 'polypeptide(L)'
;MQQIEIPALPVLSQLRSTDAAYPWHVNEALEKRFSRIYCATGARPQHIPEYQEGRGDFHVLAWIAERAFVEARTEVNYEGGADGWDQACGHAARDLGIYRVMVVPFNGQHQLWRNPNVVKRYADLMMTADHAYAVADPDRDGKKAVVRALMDRNVEMLRWGIHGVLPFNPPHRELEGGTAACLRDARKRSCHILPNLYREWERYLAGELKVVRSVQGTDLSNFALLDKPLRMGGHDYATLEHYFQAAKTINPEERKFIRDAPTPAEAKRRGLHVSMRGDWDSLRLDVMEAGLRKKFAQPRFAVSLAATGDALILEGNTWGDQFWGVSKGVGLNKLGRLMMQIRAEM
;
A
#
# COMPACT_ATOMS: atom_id res chain seq x y z
N MET A 1 20.81 17.10 -0.80
CA MET A 1 20.21 15.95 -0.10
C MET A 1 18.99 16.50 0.64
N GLN A 2 17.78 16.43 0.07
CA GLN A 2 16.59 16.90 0.78
C GLN A 2 16.37 15.97 1.98
N GLN A 3 16.42 16.53 3.20
CA GLN A 3 15.89 15.85 4.38
C GLN A 3 14.45 15.49 4.07
N ILE A 4 14.14 14.19 4.10
CA ILE A 4 12.76 13.73 4.01
C ILE A 4 12.10 14.19 5.31
N GLU A 5 11.25 15.22 5.25
CA GLU A 5 10.41 15.61 6.37
C GLU A 5 9.51 14.41 6.72
N ILE A 6 9.72 13.87 7.92
CA ILE A 6 8.83 12.88 8.50
C ILE A 6 7.65 13.67 9.07
N PRO A 7 6.41 13.39 8.65
CA PRO A 7 5.24 14.05 9.22
C PRO A 7 5.23 13.89 10.74
N ALA A 8 4.77 14.91 11.46
CA ALA A 8 4.55 14.78 12.90
C ALA A 8 3.55 13.63 13.11
N LEU A 9 4.02 12.53 13.70
CA LEU A 9 3.18 11.39 13.99
C LEU A 9 2.15 11.79 15.04
N PRO A 10 0.85 11.50 14.84
CA PRO A 10 -0.14 11.77 15.86
C PRO A 10 0.26 11.01 17.12
N VAL A 11 0.22 11.70 18.26
CA VAL A 11 0.31 11.00 19.55
C VAL A 11 -0.92 10.12 19.61
N LEU A 12 -0.77 8.83 19.96
CA LEU A 12 -1.94 7.92 20.02
C LEU A 12 -3.05 8.45 20.93
N SER A 13 -2.74 9.31 21.91
CA SER A 13 -3.74 10.05 22.71
C SER A 13 -4.63 11.00 21.90
N GLN A 14 -4.20 11.45 20.72
CA GLN A 14 -4.98 12.27 19.78
C GLN A 14 -5.88 11.42 18.87
N LEU A 15 -5.61 10.12 18.75
CA LEU A 15 -6.46 9.12 18.07
C LEU A 15 -7.37 8.35 19.05
N ARG A 16 -7.26 8.66 20.35
CA ARG A 16 -8.00 8.02 21.45
C ARG A 16 -9.34 8.71 21.68
N SER A 17 -10.34 7.93 22.09
CA SER A 17 -11.28 8.42 23.09
C SER A 17 -10.60 8.36 24.46
N THR A 18 -10.89 9.31 25.34
CA THR A 18 -10.35 9.39 26.71
C THR A 18 -10.84 8.27 27.63
N ASP A 19 -11.69 7.36 27.12
CA ASP A 19 -12.24 6.22 27.83
C ASP A 19 -11.23 5.06 27.87
N ALA A 20 -10.88 4.60 29.08
CA ALA A 20 -10.01 3.42 29.28
C ALA A 20 -10.67 2.13 28.74
N ALA A 21 -11.99 2.10 28.59
CA ALA A 21 -12.73 1.00 27.97
C ALA A 21 -12.81 1.12 26.43
N TYR A 22 -12.29 2.20 25.83
CA TYR A 22 -12.43 2.46 24.39
C TYR A 22 -12.01 1.30 23.48
N PRO A 23 -10.83 0.64 23.66
CA PRO A 23 -10.47 -0.50 22.83
C PRO A 23 -11.47 -1.66 22.94
N TRP A 24 -12.07 -1.85 24.12
CA TRP A 24 -13.00 -2.94 24.39
C TRP A 24 -14.32 -2.76 23.66
N HIS A 25 -14.91 -1.56 23.74
CA HIS A 25 -16.18 -1.28 23.07
C HIS A 25 -16.06 -1.41 21.54
N VAL A 26 -14.95 -0.95 20.98
CA VAL A 26 -14.66 -1.08 19.55
C VAL A 26 -14.53 -2.55 19.18
N ASN A 27 -13.65 -3.29 19.85
CA ASN A 27 -13.36 -4.68 19.48
C ASN A 27 -14.59 -5.58 19.65
N GLU A 28 -15.38 -5.40 20.71
CA GLU A 28 -16.63 -6.14 20.92
C GLU A 28 -17.66 -5.83 19.81
N ALA A 29 -17.75 -4.58 19.36
CA ALA A 29 -18.63 -4.20 18.26
C ALA A 29 -18.19 -4.82 16.92
N LEU A 30 -16.88 -4.90 16.67
CA LEU A 30 -16.32 -5.53 15.47
C LEU A 30 -16.63 -7.03 15.42
N GLU A 31 -16.44 -7.76 16.53
CA GLU A 31 -16.75 -9.19 16.61
C GLU A 31 -18.23 -9.51 16.38
N LYS A 32 -19.13 -8.62 16.82
CA LYS A 32 -20.57 -8.78 16.59
C LYS A 32 -20.96 -8.52 15.14
N ARG A 33 -20.18 -7.72 14.41
CA ARG A 33 -20.49 -7.24 13.05
C ARG A 33 -19.79 -8.06 11.96
N PHE A 34 -18.57 -8.50 12.21
CA PHE A 34 -17.70 -9.10 11.19
C PHE A 34 -17.32 -10.53 11.58
N SER A 35 -17.19 -11.39 10.57
CA SER A 35 -16.88 -12.81 10.76
C SER A 35 -15.52 -13.21 10.20
N ARG A 36 -14.94 -12.37 9.33
CA ARG A 36 -13.64 -12.57 8.68
C ARG A 36 -12.62 -11.57 9.20
N ILE A 37 -12.38 -11.64 10.51
CA ILE A 37 -11.38 -10.84 11.22
C ILE A 37 -10.04 -11.58 11.20
N TYR A 38 -9.02 -10.96 10.64
CA TYR A 38 -7.69 -11.56 10.53
C TYR A 38 -6.63 -10.68 11.18
N CYS A 39 -5.52 -11.31 11.60
CA CYS A 39 -4.30 -10.57 11.93
C CYS A 39 -3.10 -11.06 11.12
N ALA A 40 -2.18 -10.16 10.78
CA ALA A 40 -0.94 -10.52 10.11
C ALA A 40 0.19 -10.80 11.11
N THR A 41 1.02 -11.81 10.83
CA THR A 41 2.26 -12.02 11.57
C THR A 41 3.35 -12.53 10.65
N GLY A 42 4.53 -11.92 10.68
CA GLY A 42 5.57 -12.28 9.73
C GLY A 42 6.94 -11.69 9.97
N ALA A 43 7.86 -12.12 9.13
CA ALA A 43 9.27 -11.75 9.22
C ALA A 43 9.51 -10.26 8.98
N ARG A 44 10.52 -9.75 9.68
CA ARG A 44 11.12 -8.43 9.43
C ARG A 44 12.04 -8.51 8.22
N PRO A 45 12.28 -7.40 7.49
CA PRO A 45 13.07 -7.41 6.25
C PRO A 45 14.43 -8.09 6.37
N GLN A 46 15.17 -7.89 7.48
CA GLN A 46 16.48 -8.51 7.69
C GLN A 46 16.45 -10.04 7.80
N HIS A 47 15.28 -10.64 7.93
CA HIS A 47 15.09 -12.09 7.99
C HIS A 47 14.49 -12.63 6.69
N ILE A 48 14.19 -11.80 5.70
CA ILE A 48 13.62 -12.23 4.41
C ILE A 48 14.80 -12.36 3.42
N PRO A 49 15.15 -13.59 3.00
CA PRO A 49 16.17 -13.81 1.97
C PRO A 49 15.92 -12.97 0.72
N GLU A 50 16.99 -12.39 0.18
CA GLU A 50 16.99 -11.59 -1.05
C GLU A 50 16.13 -10.32 -1.02
N TYR A 51 15.61 -9.90 0.15
CA TYR A 51 14.83 -8.68 0.26
C TYR A 51 15.69 -7.44 0.05
N GLN A 52 15.24 -6.57 -0.86
CA GLN A 52 15.89 -5.30 -1.16
C GLN A 52 14.86 -4.16 -1.17
N GLU A 53 14.91 -3.32 -0.14
CA GLU A 53 14.04 -2.16 0.03
C GLU A 53 14.01 -1.28 -1.25
N GLY A 54 15.18 -0.91 -1.77
CA GLY A 54 15.31 -0.03 -2.93
C GLY A 54 14.80 -0.62 -4.25
N ARG A 55 14.66 -1.95 -4.36
CA ARG A 55 14.13 -2.65 -5.54
C ARG A 55 12.60 -2.56 -5.63
N GLY A 56 11.94 -2.10 -4.57
CA GLY A 56 10.47 -2.12 -4.46
C GLY A 56 9.92 -3.48 -4.03
N ASP A 57 10.72 -4.28 -3.34
CA ASP A 57 10.30 -5.59 -2.82
C ASP A 57 9.20 -5.49 -1.75
N PHE A 58 9.13 -4.36 -1.05
CA PHE A 58 7.99 -4.05 -0.18
C PHE A 58 6.65 -4.18 -0.92
N HIS A 59 6.58 -3.72 -2.18
CA HIS A 59 5.36 -3.83 -2.98
C HIS A 59 5.04 -5.26 -3.40
N VAL A 60 6.03 -6.13 -3.49
CA VAL A 60 5.81 -7.57 -3.71
C VAL A 60 5.19 -8.19 -2.45
N LEU A 61 5.70 -7.87 -1.26
CA LEU A 61 5.08 -8.31 0.00
C LEU A 61 3.64 -7.81 0.12
N ALA A 62 3.38 -6.54 -0.18
CA ALA A 62 2.04 -5.97 -0.13
C ALA A 62 1.11 -6.64 -1.14
N TRP A 63 1.59 -6.94 -2.34
CA TRP A 63 0.81 -7.67 -3.36
C TRP A 63 0.50 -9.11 -2.95
N ILE A 64 1.43 -9.82 -2.30
CA ILE A 64 1.17 -11.15 -1.72
C ILE A 64 0.08 -11.04 -0.63
N ALA A 65 0.18 -10.05 0.26
CA ALA A 65 -0.82 -9.82 1.29
C ALA A 65 -2.20 -9.46 0.71
N GLU A 66 -2.25 -8.63 -0.33
CA GLU A 66 -3.47 -8.25 -1.03
C GLU A 66 -4.23 -9.49 -1.55
N ARG A 67 -3.52 -10.39 -2.24
CA ARG A 67 -4.10 -11.64 -2.75
C ARG A 67 -4.64 -12.52 -1.61
N ALA A 68 -3.89 -12.62 -0.51
CA ALA A 68 -4.30 -13.39 0.65
C ALA A 68 -5.57 -12.82 1.30
N PHE A 69 -5.68 -11.49 1.44
CA PHE A 69 -6.87 -10.86 1.98
C PHE A 69 -8.10 -11.03 1.09
N VAL A 70 -7.93 -10.93 -0.24
CA VAL A 70 -9.02 -11.17 -1.20
C VAL A 70 -9.49 -12.63 -1.13
N GLU A 71 -8.58 -13.60 -1.13
CA GLU A 71 -8.90 -15.03 -1.03
C GLU A 71 -9.61 -15.35 0.30
N ALA A 72 -9.11 -14.77 1.40
CA ALA A 72 -9.67 -14.94 2.74
C ALA A 72 -10.99 -14.16 2.97
N ARG A 73 -11.38 -13.29 2.03
CA ARG A 73 -12.50 -12.34 2.15
C ARG A 73 -12.43 -11.54 3.45
N THR A 74 -11.25 -11.05 3.76
CA THR A 74 -11.00 -10.35 5.03
C THR A 74 -11.81 -9.06 5.11
N GLU A 75 -12.53 -8.91 6.22
CA GLU A 75 -13.36 -7.73 6.50
C GLU A 75 -12.63 -6.75 7.43
N VAL A 76 -11.86 -7.31 8.38
CA VAL A 76 -11.10 -6.55 9.37
C VAL A 76 -9.68 -7.09 9.46
N ASN A 77 -8.69 -6.21 9.44
CA ASN A 77 -7.27 -6.54 9.65
C ASN A 77 -6.76 -5.91 10.96
N TYR A 78 -6.35 -6.78 11.89
CA TYR A 78 -5.56 -6.42 13.06
C TYR A 78 -4.08 -6.46 12.71
N GLU A 79 -3.41 -5.33 12.94
CA GLU A 79 -1.99 -5.14 12.63
C GLU A 79 -1.30 -4.46 13.81
N GLY A 80 0.02 -4.57 13.92
CA GLY A 80 0.76 -3.74 14.89
C GLY A 80 1.88 -2.92 14.31
N GLY A 81 1.89 -2.73 12.99
CA GLY A 81 2.77 -1.77 12.31
C GLY A 81 4.25 -2.13 12.32
N ALA A 82 4.59 -3.37 12.60
CA ALA A 82 5.95 -3.85 12.51
C ALA A 82 6.52 -3.72 11.07
N ASP A 83 7.73 -3.16 10.92
CA ASP A 83 8.47 -3.21 9.64
C ASP A 83 8.45 -4.60 8.98
N GLY A 84 8.36 -4.63 7.65
CA GLY A 84 8.22 -5.84 6.84
C GLY A 84 6.77 -6.24 6.61
N TRP A 85 6.46 -7.51 6.90
CA TRP A 85 5.18 -8.13 6.58
C TRP A 85 3.94 -7.43 7.18
N ASP A 86 4.04 -6.94 8.42
CA ASP A 86 2.92 -6.30 9.13
C ASP A 86 2.57 -4.95 8.43
N GLN A 87 3.57 -4.13 8.11
CA GLN A 87 3.35 -2.91 7.29
C GLN A 87 2.88 -3.23 5.86
N ALA A 88 3.35 -4.33 5.25
CA ALA A 88 2.89 -4.74 3.92
C ALA A 88 1.41 -5.15 3.93
N CYS A 89 0.99 -5.91 4.94
CA CYS A 89 -0.42 -6.23 5.18
C CYS A 89 -1.24 -4.96 5.42
N GLY A 90 -0.74 -4.03 6.22
CA GLY A 90 -1.42 -2.78 6.43
C GLY A 90 -1.63 -1.97 5.16
N HIS A 91 -0.59 -1.88 4.34
CA HIS A 91 -0.65 -1.21 3.06
C HIS A 91 -1.69 -1.85 2.15
N ALA A 92 -1.70 -3.17 2.04
CA ALA A 92 -2.66 -3.93 1.25
C ALA A 92 -4.10 -3.75 1.77
N ALA A 93 -4.31 -3.83 3.09
CA ALA A 93 -5.63 -3.66 3.70
C ALA A 93 -6.21 -2.27 3.43
N ARG A 94 -5.41 -1.21 3.61
CA ARG A 94 -5.81 0.19 3.31
C ARG A 94 -6.27 0.31 1.88
N ASP A 95 -5.50 -0.28 0.99
CA ASP A 95 -5.70 -0.21 -0.45
C ASP A 95 -6.87 -1.05 -0.97
N LEU A 96 -7.31 -2.05 -0.20
CA LEU A 96 -8.53 -2.84 -0.44
C LEU A 96 -9.76 -2.25 0.26
N GLY A 97 -9.61 -1.19 1.06
CA GLY A 97 -10.70 -0.65 1.89
C GLY A 97 -11.13 -1.59 3.02
N ILE A 98 -10.23 -2.48 3.45
CA ILE A 98 -10.44 -3.36 4.60
C ILE A 98 -10.32 -2.52 5.87
N TYR A 99 -11.24 -2.76 6.81
CA TYR A 99 -11.24 -2.08 8.09
C TYR A 99 -10.00 -2.42 8.91
N ARG A 100 -9.28 -1.42 9.41
CA ARG A 100 -7.95 -1.57 10.02
C ARG A 100 -7.96 -1.21 11.50
N VAL A 101 -7.53 -2.16 12.34
CA VAL A 101 -7.28 -1.95 13.76
C VAL A 101 -5.79 -2.07 14.05
N MET A 102 -5.17 -0.95 14.42
CA MET A 102 -3.74 -0.85 14.66
C MET A 102 -3.40 -0.97 16.14
N VAL A 103 -2.97 -2.16 16.55
CA VAL A 103 -2.60 -2.54 17.91
C VAL A 103 -1.09 -2.46 18.06
N VAL A 104 -0.58 -1.35 18.58
CA VAL A 104 0.86 -1.13 18.70
C VAL A 104 1.35 -1.56 20.09
N PRO A 105 2.61 -2.01 20.25
CA PRO A 105 3.11 -2.43 21.54
C PRO A 105 3.17 -1.26 22.54
N PHE A 106 3.54 -0.07 22.07
CA PHE A 106 3.65 1.14 22.87
C PHE A 106 3.66 2.39 21.97
N ASN A 107 3.34 3.53 22.57
CA ASN A 107 3.49 4.84 21.93
C ASN A 107 4.93 5.05 21.47
N GLY A 108 5.15 5.46 20.23
CA GLY A 108 6.50 5.77 19.76
C GLY A 108 7.33 4.58 19.27
N GLN A 109 6.74 3.41 18.99
CA GLN A 109 7.49 2.26 18.47
C GLN A 109 8.34 2.54 17.22
N HIS A 110 7.95 3.54 16.42
CA HIS A 110 8.68 3.96 15.22
C HIS A 110 10.10 4.45 15.52
N GLN A 111 10.36 4.91 16.76
CA GLN A 111 11.68 5.35 17.21
C GLN A 111 12.71 4.20 17.23
N LEU A 112 12.25 2.94 17.14
CA LEU A 112 13.12 1.78 17.00
C LEU A 112 13.75 1.65 15.59
N TRP A 113 13.22 2.33 14.58
CA TRP A 113 13.66 2.19 13.19
C TRP A 113 14.53 3.35 12.74
N ARG A 114 15.66 3.03 12.11
CA ARG A 114 16.57 4.02 11.52
C ARG A 114 16.22 4.36 10.06
N ASN A 115 15.50 3.47 9.38
CA ASN A 115 15.15 3.66 7.98
C ASN A 115 13.96 4.63 7.86
N PRO A 116 14.14 5.83 7.27
CA PRO A 116 13.08 6.83 7.15
C PRO A 116 11.90 6.34 6.30
N ASN A 117 12.14 5.43 5.36
CA ASN A 117 11.07 4.84 4.53
C ASN A 117 10.10 4.00 5.38
N VAL A 118 10.65 3.23 6.33
CA VAL A 118 9.87 2.42 7.28
C VAL A 118 9.05 3.32 8.19
N VAL A 119 9.65 4.41 8.70
CA VAL A 119 8.96 5.38 9.56
C VAL A 119 7.84 6.09 8.78
N LYS A 120 8.09 6.48 7.53
CA LYS A 120 7.09 7.11 6.66
C LYS A 120 5.92 6.18 6.36
N ARG A 121 6.19 4.91 6.02
CA ARG A 121 5.14 3.90 5.82
C ARG A 121 4.30 3.71 7.09
N TYR A 122 4.97 3.55 8.22
CA TYR A 122 4.29 3.43 9.51
C TYR A 122 3.39 4.64 9.81
N ALA A 123 3.86 5.84 9.54
CA ALA A 123 3.10 7.07 9.75
C ALA A 123 1.81 7.09 8.92
N ASP A 124 1.93 6.76 7.64
CA ASP A 124 0.79 6.66 6.74
C ASP A 124 -0.24 5.64 7.23
N LEU A 125 0.20 4.45 7.65
CA LEU A 125 -0.68 3.42 8.22
C LEU A 125 -1.38 3.90 9.50
N MET A 126 -0.65 4.54 10.42
CA MET A 126 -1.23 5.08 11.65
C MET A 126 -2.28 6.16 11.38
N MET A 127 -2.03 7.06 10.43
CA MET A 127 -2.94 8.16 10.10
C MET A 127 -4.19 7.69 9.34
N THR A 128 -4.13 6.51 8.71
CA THR A 128 -5.21 5.95 7.87
C THR A 128 -5.86 4.71 8.48
N ALA A 129 -5.51 4.34 9.72
CA ALA A 129 -6.19 3.26 10.43
C ALA A 129 -7.56 3.75 10.92
N ASP A 130 -8.57 2.89 10.85
CA ASP A 130 -9.90 3.19 11.39
C ASP A 130 -9.87 3.30 12.92
N HIS A 131 -9.05 2.47 13.56
CA HIS A 131 -8.76 2.52 14.99
C HIS A 131 -7.30 2.22 15.29
N ALA A 132 -6.74 2.86 16.33
CA ALA A 132 -5.39 2.59 16.79
C ALA A 132 -5.26 2.73 18.32
N TYR A 133 -4.54 1.80 18.96
CA TYR A 133 -4.24 1.87 20.39
C TYR A 133 -2.92 1.19 20.74
N ALA A 134 -2.35 1.56 21.89
CA ALA A 134 -1.14 0.95 22.44
C ALA A 134 -1.50 -0.05 23.55
N VAL A 135 -0.80 -1.19 23.58
CA VAL A 135 -1.01 -2.23 24.59
C VAL A 135 -0.35 -1.89 25.92
N ALA A 136 0.82 -1.27 25.89
CA ALA A 136 1.54 -0.81 27.06
C ALA A 136 1.83 0.70 26.98
N ASP A 137 1.96 1.32 28.15
CA ASP A 137 2.59 2.63 28.32
C ASP A 137 3.89 2.43 29.13
N PRO A 138 4.93 1.83 28.53
CA PRO A 138 6.08 1.39 29.31
C PRO A 138 6.98 2.56 29.66
N ASP A 139 7.47 2.54 30.90
CA ASP A 139 8.75 3.12 31.29
C ASP A 139 9.84 2.47 30.41
N ARG A 140 10.54 3.26 29.58
CA ARG A 140 11.24 2.76 28.37
C ARG A 140 12.68 2.30 28.59
N ASP A 141 13.10 2.07 29.84
CA ASP A 141 14.52 2.03 30.17
C ASP A 141 15.22 0.67 29.96
N GLY A 142 14.63 -0.28 29.21
CA GLY A 142 15.28 -1.57 28.98
C GLY A 142 14.83 -2.38 27.78
N LYS A 143 15.81 -3.01 27.09
CA LYS A 143 15.58 -3.94 25.97
C LYS A 143 14.60 -5.07 26.31
N LYS A 144 14.62 -5.58 27.55
CA LYS A 144 13.69 -6.63 28.01
C LYS A 144 12.24 -6.14 28.04
N ALA A 145 12.00 -4.90 28.48
CA ALA A 145 10.67 -4.30 28.52
C ALA A 145 10.09 -4.12 27.10
N VAL A 146 10.92 -3.67 26.15
CA VAL A 146 10.53 -3.56 24.73
C VAL A 146 10.14 -4.91 24.13
N VAL A 147 10.94 -5.96 24.37
CA VAL A 147 10.64 -7.32 23.88
C VAL A 147 9.33 -7.84 24.48
N ARG A 148 9.12 -7.62 25.77
CA ARG A 148 7.88 -8.01 26.44
C ARG A 148 6.66 -7.31 25.84
N ALA A 149 6.72 -5.98 25.65
CA ALA A 149 5.63 -5.23 25.04
C ALA A 149 5.32 -5.69 23.60
N LEU A 150 6.34 -6.08 22.82
CA LEU A 150 6.14 -6.67 21.49
C LEU A 150 5.41 -8.02 21.55
N MET A 151 5.69 -8.84 22.56
CA MET A 151 5.00 -10.13 22.78
C MET A 151 3.57 -9.93 23.28
N ASP A 152 3.38 -9.06 24.27
CA ASP A 152 2.06 -8.73 24.82
C ASP A 152 1.13 -8.20 23.73
N ARG A 153 1.65 -7.38 22.80
CA ARG A 153 0.92 -6.96 21.61
C ARG A 153 0.44 -8.11 20.74
N ASN A 154 1.28 -9.11 20.47
CA ASN A 154 0.86 -10.25 19.66
C ASN A 154 -0.28 -11.03 20.34
N VAL A 155 -0.24 -11.16 21.66
CA VAL A 155 -1.32 -11.79 22.44
C VAL A 155 -2.60 -10.97 22.35
N GLU A 156 -2.50 -9.65 22.45
CA GLU A 156 -3.63 -8.73 22.34
C GLU A 156 -4.28 -8.74 20.95
N MET A 157 -3.50 -8.82 19.87
CA MET A 157 -4.04 -8.96 18.51
C MET A 157 -4.84 -10.25 18.32
N LEU A 158 -4.50 -11.32 19.05
CA LEU A 158 -5.18 -12.62 18.98
C LEU A 158 -6.37 -12.75 19.96
N ARG A 159 -6.67 -11.68 20.70
CA ARG A 159 -7.67 -11.72 21.75
C ARG A 159 -9.11 -11.70 21.20
N TRP A 160 -9.32 -11.01 20.09
CA TRP A 160 -10.63 -10.48 19.72
C TRP A 160 -11.25 -11.19 18.51
N GLY A 161 -11.95 -12.31 18.76
CA GLY A 161 -12.77 -12.99 17.75
C GLY A 161 -12.04 -13.29 16.44
N ILE A 162 -10.70 -13.41 16.50
CA ILE A 162 -9.85 -13.54 15.32
C ILE A 162 -10.19 -14.85 14.62
N HIS A 163 -10.79 -14.73 13.44
CA HIS A 163 -11.09 -15.84 12.57
C HIS A 163 -9.81 -16.55 12.15
N GLY A 164 -8.78 -15.78 11.75
CA GLY A 164 -7.55 -16.38 11.30
C GLY A 164 -6.32 -15.49 11.30
N VAL A 165 -5.19 -16.10 10.93
CA VAL A 165 -3.88 -15.45 10.90
C VAL A 165 -3.28 -15.57 9.50
N LEU A 166 -2.68 -14.48 8.99
CA LEU A 166 -1.90 -14.44 7.75
C LEU A 166 -0.39 -14.56 8.08
N PRO A 167 0.18 -15.79 8.08
CA PRO A 167 1.60 -15.99 8.33
C PRO A 167 2.46 -15.67 7.12
N PHE A 168 3.60 -15.03 7.38
CA PHE A 168 4.72 -14.96 6.44
C PHE A 168 6.03 -15.21 7.19
N ASN A 169 6.52 -16.45 7.14
CA ASN A 169 7.71 -16.83 7.90
C ASN A 169 8.68 -17.65 7.03
N PRO A 170 9.91 -17.19 6.81
CA PRO A 170 10.94 -17.97 6.12
C PRO A 170 11.20 -19.31 6.83
N PRO A 171 11.56 -20.40 6.10
CA PRO A 171 11.78 -21.72 6.68
C PRO A 171 12.76 -21.73 7.86
N HIS A 172 13.87 -20.98 7.77
CA HIS A 172 14.89 -20.88 8.82
C HIS A 172 14.40 -20.16 10.11
N ARG A 173 13.16 -19.67 10.14
CA ARG A 173 12.52 -18.99 11.28
C ARG A 173 11.23 -19.66 11.72
N GLU A 174 10.89 -20.82 11.18
CA GLU A 174 9.58 -21.46 11.39
C GLU A 174 9.27 -21.74 12.87
N LEU A 175 10.30 -22.11 13.65
CA LEU A 175 10.15 -22.48 15.06
C LEU A 175 10.50 -21.36 16.05
N GLU A 176 11.16 -20.29 15.60
CA GLU A 176 11.77 -19.28 16.46
C GLU A 176 11.34 -17.84 16.15
N GLY A 177 11.43 -16.97 17.15
CA GLY A 177 11.09 -15.55 17.04
C GLY A 177 9.61 -15.23 17.23
N GLY A 178 9.27 -13.95 17.07
CA GLY A 178 7.94 -13.42 17.39
C GLY A 178 6.81 -13.99 16.53
N THR A 179 7.08 -14.27 15.25
CA THR A 179 6.12 -14.88 14.32
C THR A 179 5.76 -16.30 14.76
N ALA A 180 6.76 -17.14 15.02
CA ALA A 180 6.54 -18.50 15.50
C ALA A 180 5.80 -18.53 16.86
N ALA A 181 6.10 -17.58 17.75
CA ALA A 181 5.37 -17.42 19.01
C ALA A 181 3.89 -17.07 18.79
N CYS A 182 3.62 -16.07 17.94
CA CYS A 182 2.26 -15.68 17.56
C CYS A 182 1.47 -16.86 16.99
N LEU A 183 2.08 -17.65 16.08
CA LEU A 183 1.43 -18.83 15.50
C LEU A 183 1.16 -19.93 16.53
N ARG A 184 2.04 -20.13 17.53
CA ARG A 184 1.75 -21.06 18.63
C ARG A 184 0.55 -20.61 19.45
N ASP A 185 0.44 -19.31 19.75
CA ASP A 185 -0.68 -18.79 20.52
C ASP A 185 -1.98 -18.79 19.72
N ALA A 186 -1.93 -18.54 18.40
CA ALA A 186 -3.06 -18.69 17.50
C ALA A 186 -3.60 -20.13 17.47
N ARG A 187 -2.70 -21.14 17.44
CA ARG A 187 -3.11 -22.55 17.52
C ARG A 187 -3.82 -22.88 18.84
N LYS A 188 -3.31 -22.39 19.97
CA LYS A 188 -3.97 -22.59 21.29
C LYS A 188 -5.37 -21.98 21.34
N ARG A 189 -5.60 -20.92 20.57
CA ARG A 189 -6.88 -20.21 20.46
C ARG A 189 -7.79 -20.75 19.35
N SER A 190 -7.38 -21.83 18.67
CA SER A 190 -8.12 -22.43 17.56
C SER A 190 -8.40 -21.47 16.39
N CYS A 191 -7.56 -20.45 16.19
CA CYS A 191 -7.65 -19.57 15.02
C CYS A 191 -7.32 -20.35 13.74
N HIS A 192 -7.97 -19.99 12.63
CA HIS A 192 -7.64 -20.53 11.31
C HIS A 192 -6.32 -19.93 10.80
N ILE A 193 -5.25 -20.72 10.77
CA ILE A 193 -3.96 -20.27 10.26
C ILE A 193 -3.91 -20.55 8.76
N LEU A 194 -3.77 -19.49 7.95
CA LEU A 194 -3.61 -19.64 6.49
C LEU A 194 -2.30 -20.36 6.15
N PRO A 195 -2.18 -20.96 4.95
CA PRO A 195 -0.89 -21.44 4.46
C PRO A 195 0.19 -20.36 4.55
N ASN A 196 1.41 -20.77 4.86
CA ASN A 196 2.54 -19.84 4.98
C ASN A 196 2.78 -19.11 3.64
N LEU A 197 2.54 -17.81 3.64
CA LEU A 197 2.61 -16.96 2.44
C LEU A 197 4.04 -16.69 1.99
N TYR A 198 5.04 -17.14 2.76
CA TYR A 198 6.43 -17.16 2.30
C TYR A 198 6.62 -17.98 1.03
N ARG A 199 5.78 -19.00 0.77
CA ARG A 199 5.79 -19.74 -0.49
C ARG A 199 5.61 -18.84 -1.72
N GLU A 200 4.81 -17.77 -1.61
CA GLU A 200 4.60 -16.83 -2.71
C GLU A 200 5.84 -15.96 -2.93
N TRP A 201 6.58 -15.67 -1.86
CA TRP A 201 7.89 -15.02 -1.97
C TRP A 201 8.90 -15.92 -2.69
N GLU A 202 8.92 -17.22 -2.40
CA GLU A 202 9.77 -18.19 -3.10
C GLU A 202 9.43 -18.25 -4.60
N ARG A 203 8.13 -18.23 -4.95
CA ARG A 203 7.68 -18.15 -6.35
C ARG A 203 8.12 -16.86 -7.04
N TYR A 204 8.12 -15.74 -6.32
CA TYR A 204 8.70 -14.49 -6.81
C TYR A 204 10.21 -14.61 -7.06
N LEU A 205 10.97 -15.19 -6.13
CA LEU A 205 12.41 -15.42 -6.32
C LEU A 205 12.72 -16.39 -7.48
N ALA A 206 11.85 -17.38 -7.70
CA ALA A 206 11.94 -18.31 -8.82
C ALA A 206 11.53 -17.69 -10.17
N GLY A 207 11.03 -16.44 -10.18
CA GLY A 207 10.57 -15.75 -11.39
C GLY A 207 9.19 -16.19 -11.88
N GLU A 208 8.45 -16.99 -11.10
CA GLU A 208 7.08 -17.38 -11.41
C GLU A 208 6.11 -16.22 -11.23
N LEU A 209 6.31 -15.42 -10.18
CA LEU A 209 5.54 -14.19 -9.98
C LEU A 209 6.26 -13.01 -10.65
N LYS A 210 5.70 -12.56 -11.78
CA LYS A 210 6.29 -11.50 -12.61
C LYS A 210 6.05 -10.11 -12.02
N VAL A 211 7.05 -9.24 -12.15
CA VAL A 211 6.96 -7.83 -11.74
C VAL A 211 7.43 -6.94 -12.88
N VAL A 212 6.55 -6.09 -13.38
CA VAL A 212 6.89 -4.98 -14.29
C VAL A 212 7.36 -3.82 -13.42
N ARG A 213 8.65 -3.50 -13.47
CA ARG A 213 9.28 -2.52 -12.55
C ARG A 213 9.08 -1.06 -12.94
N SER A 214 8.86 -0.80 -14.22
CA SER A 214 8.58 0.53 -14.76
C SER A 214 7.78 0.38 -16.04
N VAL A 215 6.86 1.31 -16.30
CA VAL A 215 6.13 1.35 -17.57
C VAL A 215 6.69 2.38 -18.55
N GLN A 216 7.72 3.12 -18.16
CA GLN A 216 8.34 4.15 -18.99
C GLN A 216 8.87 3.59 -20.32
N GLY A 217 8.63 4.33 -21.40
CA GLY A 217 9.05 3.93 -22.74
C GLY A 217 8.23 2.77 -23.35
N THR A 218 7.20 2.28 -22.66
CA THR A 218 6.32 1.22 -23.15
C THR A 218 4.94 1.75 -23.53
N ASP A 219 4.13 0.91 -24.18
CA ASP A 219 2.71 1.18 -24.41
C ASP A 219 1.93 1.44 -23.12
N LEU A 220 2.37 0.93 -21.97
CA LEU A 220 1.70 1.15 -20.70
C LEU A 220 1.90 2.59 -20.18
N SER A 221 2.94 3.32 -20.61
CA SER A 221 3.22 4.70 -20.17
C SER A 221 2.14 5.71 -20.58
N ASN A 222 1.84 6.68 -19.71
CA ASN A 222 0.96 7.82 -20.05
C ASN A 222 1.53 8.73 -21.17
N PHE A 223 2.82 8.57 -21.48
CA PHE A 223 3.53 9.30 -22.51
C PHE A 223 3.42 8.64 -23.90
N ALA A 224 2.90 7.40 -23.98
CA ALA A 224 2.75 6.72 -25.25
C ALA A 224 1.77 7.47 -26.17
N LEU A 225 2.16 7.65 -27.44
CA LEU A 225 1.30 8.22 -28.49
C LEU A 225 0.16 7.26 -28.80
N LEU A 226 -1.07 7.78 -28.76
CA LEU A 226 -2.27 6.97 -28.95
C LEU A 226 -2.53 6.71 -30.45
N ASP A 227 -3.13 5.56 -30.79
CA ASP A 227 -3.52 5.24 -32.16
C ASP A 227 -4.64 6.16 -32.63
N LYS A 228 -5.54 6.51 -31.70
CA LYS A 228 -6.58 7.52 -31.87
C LYS A 228 -6.52 8.50 -30.70
N PRO A 229 -6.70 9.81 -30.93
CA PRO A 229 -6.71 10.78 -29.85
C PRO A 229 -7.71 10.42 -28.76
N LEU A 230 -7.36 10.72 -27.52
CA LEU A 230 -8.24 10.56 -26.37
C LEU A 230 -9.33 11.63 -26.43
N ARG A 231 -10.56 11.28 -26.85
CA ARG A 231 -11.67 12.24 -26.89
C ARG A 231 -12.30 12.42 -25.51
N MET A 232 -12.10 13.58 -24.90
CA MET A 232 -12.56 13.94 -23.55
C MET A 232 -13.16 15.36 -23.56
N GLY A 233 -14.39 15.51 -23.08
CA GLY A 233 -15.05 16.82 -22.98
C GLY A 233 -15.13 17.58 -24.31
N GLY A 234 -15.30 16.86 -25.43
CA GLY A 234 -15.34 17.46 -26.77
C GLY A 234 -13.98 17.81 -27.38
N HIS A 235 -12.87 17.51 -26.71
CA HIS A 235 -11.51 17.76 -27.18
C HIS A 235 -10.72 16.48 -27.36
N ASP A 236 -9.75 16.53 -28.29
CA ASP A 236 -8.87 15.42 -28.62
C ASP A 236 -7.48 15.65 -28.03
N TYR A 237 -6.93 14.63 -27.35
CA TYR A 237 -5.61 14.67 -26.73
C TYR A 237 -4.70 13.59 -27.31
N ALA A 238 -3.48 13.96 -27.71
CA ALA A 238 -2.53 13.06 -28.38
C ALA A 238 -2.01 11.94 -27.46
N THR A 239 -1.90 12.21 -26.16
CA THR A 239 -1.53 11.21 -25.13
C THR A 239 -2.39 11.38 -23.89
N LEU A 240 -2.36 10.38 -23.01
CA LEU A 240 -2.98 10.46 -21.69
C LEU A 240 -2.36 11.59 -20.85
N GLU A 241 -1.04 11.81 -20.96
CA GLU A 241 -0.36 12.92 -20.28
C GLU A 241 -0.95 14.29 -20.68
N HIS A 242 -1.25 14.52 -21.97
CA HIS A 242 -1.86 15.78 -22.41
C HIS A 242 -3.23 16.01 -21.75
N TYR A 243 -4.06 14.96 -21.72
CA TYR A 243 -5.37 15.02 -21.07
C TYR A 243 -5.24 15.29 -19.56
N PHE A 244 -4.40 14.51 -18.88
CA PHE A 244 -4.22 14.62 -17.43
C PHE A 244 -3.72 16.00 -17.00
N GLN A 245 -2.75 16.56 -17.74
CA GLN A 245 -2.21 17.89 -17.46
C GLN A 245 -3.23 18.99 -17.76
N ALA A 246 -3.98 18.88 -18.85
CA ALA A 246 -5.03 19.85 -19.18
C ALA A 246 -6.18 19.84 -18.15
N ALA A 247 -6.49 18.68 -17.57
CA ALA A 247 -7.54 18.54 -16.57
C ALA A 247 -7.24 19.25 -15.23
N LYS A 248 -5.98 19.66 -14.99
CA LYS A 248 -5.57 20.41 -13.79
C LYS A 248 -6.16 21.80 -13.69
N THR A 249 -6.53 22.40 -14.81
CA THR A 249 -7.05 23.78 -14.86
C THR A 249 -8.49 23.78 -15.39
N ILE A 250 -9.25 24.80 -15.02
CA ILE A 250 -10.57 25.10 -15.60
C ILE A 250 -10.50 26.21 -16.66
N ASN A 251 -9.35 26.88 -16.82
CA ASN A 251 -9.16 27.93 -17.81
C ASN A 251 -9.08 27.32 -19.23
N PRO A 252 -10.00 27.67 -20.15
CA PRO A 252 -10.01 27.11 -21.51
C PRO A 252 -8.73 27.37 -22.31
N GLU A 253 -8.11 28.54 -22.14
CA GLU A 253 -6.89 28.91 -22.87
C GLU A 253 -5.68 28.11 -22.38
N GLU A 254 -5.55 27.91 -21.06
CA GLU A 254 -4.50 27.06 -20.49
C GLU A 254 -4.69 25.59 -20.90
N ARG A 255 -5.94 25.11 -20.94
CA ARG A 255 -6.26 23.76 -21.46
C ARG A 255 -5.83 23.60 -22.90
N LYS A 256 -6.17 24.57 -23.75
CA LYS A 256 -5.76 24.60 -25.16
C LYS A 256 -4.24 24.63 -25.27
N PHE A 257 -3.56 25.46 -24.48
CA PHE A 257 -2.11 25.56 -24.46
C PHE A 257 -1.44 24.23 -24.09
N ILE A 258 -1.95 23.47 -23.13
CA ILE A 258 -1.42 22.13 -22.81
C ILE A 258 -1.74 21.13 -23.91
N ARG A 259 -2.98 21.10 -24.40
CA ARG A 259 -3.43 20.16 -25.43
C ARG A 259 -2.61 20.29 -26.71
N ASP A 260 -2.29 21.53 -27.09
CA ASP A 260 -1.53 21.84 -28.31
C ASP A 260 0.00 21.72 -28.09
N ALA A 261 0.44 21.11 -26.99
CA ALA A 261 1.86 20.79 -26.77
C ALA A 261 2.36 19.76 -27.81
N PRO A 262 3.57 19.92 -28.36
CA PRO A 262 4.11 18.99 -29.35
C PRO A 262 4.50 17.63 -28.78
N THR A 263 4.73 17.53 -27.46
CA THR A 263 5.18 16.31 -26.79
C THR A 263 4.53 16.16 -25.42
N PRO A 264 4.37 14.93 -24.91
CA PRO A 264 3.87 14.71 -23.55
C PRO A 264 4.78 15.32 -22.47
N ALA A 265 6.09 15.39 -22.72
CA ALA A 265 7.03 16.07 -21.81
C ALA A 265 6.75 17.58 -21.74
N GLU A 266 6.46 18.20 -22.88
CA GLU A 266 6.07 19.61 -22.94
C GLU A 266 4.70 19.85 -22.31
N ALA A 267 3.73 18.94 -22.53
CA ALA A 267 2.43 18.99 -21.85
C ALA A 267 2.58 18.94 -20.33
N LYS A 268 3.43 18.05 -19.82
CA LYS A 268 3.79 17.96 -18.40
C LYS A 268 4.41 19.25 -17.89
N ARG A 269 5.36 19.82 -18.63
CA ARG A 269 6.01 21.10 -18.26
C ARG A 269 5.01 22.26 -18.21
N ARG A 270 4.11 22.37 -19.19
CA ARG A 270 3.05 23.38 -19.23
C ARG A 270 2.08 23.22 -18.05
N GLY A 271 1.65 21.99 -17.76
CA GLY A 271 0.75 21.67 -16.65
C GLY A 271 1.32 21.86 -15.24
N LEU A 272 2.61 22.19 -15.10
CA LEU A 272 3.18 22.64 -13.82
C LEU A 272 2.88 24.12 -13.52
N HIS A 273 2.54 24.92 -14.54
CA HIS A 273 2.42 26.38 -14.43
C HIS A 273 1.00 26.89 -14.65
N VAL A 274 0.02 26.01 -14.74
CA VAL A 274 -1.39 26.38 -14.92
C VAL A 274 -2.04 26.79 -13.61
N SER A 275 -3.13 27.53 -13.74
CA SER A 275 -4.05 27.83 -12.66
C SER A 275 -4.73 26.53 -12.19
N MET A 276 -4.21 25.93 -11.12
CA MET A 276 -4.74 24.68 -10.58
C MET A 276 -6.18 24.87 -10.08
N ARG A 277 -7.06 23.95 -10.46
CA ARG A 277 -8.42 23.89 -9.93
C ARG A 277 -8.41 23.54 -8.44
N GLY A 278 -9.30 24.15 -7.66
CA GLY A 278 -9.32 24.01 -6.20
C GLY A 278 -9.64 22.60 -5.69
N ASP A 279 -10.27 21.78 -6.52
CA ASP A 279 -10.70 20.39 -6.26
C ASP A 279 -9.77 19.35 -6.92
N TRP A 280 -8.54 19.73 -7.32
CA TRP A 280 -7.65 18.83 -8.05
C TRP A 280 -7.28 17.57 -7.27
N ASP A 281 -7.00 17.70 -5.97
CA ASP A 281 -6.51 16.57 -5.18
C ASP A 281 -7.55 15.46 -4.99
N SER A 282 -8.85 15.81 -4.96
CA SER A 282 -9.93 14.82 -4.94
C SER A 282 -10.20 14.21 -6.32
N LEU A 283 -9.99 14.96 -7.40
CA LEU A 283 -10.33 14.52 -8.77
C LEU A 283 -9.21 13.82 -9.54
N ARG A 284 -7.95 14.01 -9.14
CA ARG A 284 -6.80 13.52 -9.92
C ARG A 284 -6.84 12.01 -10.17
N LEU A 285 -7.38 11.22 -9.24
CA LEU A 285 -7.55 9.77 -9.41
C LEU A 285 -8.60 9.46 -10.47
N ASP A 286 -9.78 10.04 -10.37
CA ASP A 286 -10.89 9.85 -11.33
C ASP A 286 -10.49 10.28 -12.75
N VAL A 287 -9.79 11.40 -12.86
CA VAL A 287 -9.26 11.91 -14.14
C VAL A 287 -8.28 10.90 -14.74
N MET A 288 -7.34 10.38 -13.94
CA MET A 288 -6.38 9.40 -14.42
C MET A 288 -7.08 8.11 -14.85
N GLU A 289 -7.99 7.60 -14.03
CA GLU A 289 -8.74 6.37 -14.33
C GLU A 289 -9.54 6.50 -15.61
N ALA A 290 -10.32 7.58 -15.77
CA ALA A 290 -11.12 7.83 -16.98
C ALA A 290 -10.24 7.85 -18.25
N GLY A 291 -9.05 8.45 -18.15
CA GLY A 291 -8.11 8.48 -19.24
C GLY A 291 -7.45 7.12 -19.54
N LEU A 292 -7.07 6.37 -18.51
CA LEU A 292 -6.52 5.02 -18.66
C LEU A 292 -7.55 4.07 -19.29
N ARG A 293 -8.82 4.12 -18.85
CA ARG A 293 -9.90 3.29 -19.41
C ARG A 293 -10.05 3.51 -20.91
N LYS A 294 -10.07 4.78 -21.35
CA LYS A 294 -10.14 5.11 -22.78
C LYS A 294 -8.88 4.76 -23.56
N LYS A 295 -7.70 4.88 -22.94
CA LYS A 295 -6.43 4.43 -23.54
C LYS A 295 -6.45 2.92 -23.77
N PHE A 296 -6.74 2.13 -22.73
CA PHE A 296 -6.72 0.67 -22.79
C PHE A 296 -7.93 0.08 -23.52
N ALA A 297 -8.95 0.87 -23.86
CA ALA A 297 -9.98 0.47 -24.82
C ALA A 297 -9.48 0.44 -26.28
N GLN A 298 -8.31 1.02 -26.57
CA GLN A 298 -7.71 0.95 -27.91
C GLN A 298 -6.95 -0.38 -28.10
N PRO A 299 -7.07 -1.06 -29.26
CA PRO A 299 -6.58 -2.44 -29.41
C PRO A 299 -5.10 -2.67 -29.07
N ARG A 300 -4.18 -1.79 -29.51
CA ARG A 300 -2.74 -1.96 -29.21
C ARG A 300 -2.47 -1.96 -27.71
N PHE A 301 -3.05 -0.99 -27.01
CA PHE A 301 -2.87 -0.82 -25.57
C PHE A 301 -3.58 -1.90 -24.75
N ALA A 302 -4.76 -2.34 -25.19
CA ALA A 302 -5.48 -3.46 -24.60
C ALA A 302 -4.62 -4.73 -24.62
N VAL A 303 -4.04 -5.06 -25.78
CA VAL A 303 -3.13 -6.20 -25.94
C VAL A 303 -1.90 -6.07 -25.04
N SER A 304 -1.26 -4.89 -25.02
CA SER A 304 -0.08 -4.67 -24.18
C SER A 304 -0.38 -4.78 -22.68
N LEU A 305 -1.55 -4.33 -22.21
CA LEU A 305 -1.97 -4.50 -20.82
C LEU A 305 -2.32 -5.95 -20.50
N ALA A 306 -3.10 -6.63 -21.34
CA ALA A 306 -3.44 -8.03 -21.16
C ALA A 306 -2.21 -8.95 -21.16
N ALA A 307 -1.20 -8.64 -21.99
CA ALA A 307 0.05 -9.38 -22.06
C ALA A 307 0.87 -9.36 -20.77
N THR A 308 0.59 -8.43 -19.84
CA THR A 308 1.20 -8.45 -18.51
C THR A 308 0.71 -9.61 -17.63
N GLY A 309 -0.38 -10.29 -18.00
CA GLY A 309 -0.92 -11.43 -17.26
C GLY A 309 -1.28 -11.05 -15.82
N ASP A 310 -0.83 -11.84 -14.86
CA ASP A 310 -1.01 -11.61 -13.43
C ASP A 310 0.12 -10.76 -12.81
N ALA A 311 1.03 -10.21 -13.62
CA ALA A 311 2.19 -9.49 -13.10
C ALA A 311 1.80 -8.29 -12.24
N LEU A 312 2.59 -8.04 -11.19
CA LEU A 312 2.57 -6.79 -10.45
C LEU A 312 3.10 -5.67 -11.34
N ILE A 313 2.33 -4.60 -11.54
CA ILE A 313 2.74 -3.43 -12.32
C ILE A 313 3.17 -2.32 -11.37
N LEU A 314 4.45 -1.96 -11.40
CA LEU A 314 5.01 -0.82 -10.67
C LEU A 314 5.36 0.29 -11.65
N GLU A 315 4.99 1.53 -11.32
CA GLU A 315 5.55 2.71 -11.97
C GLU A 315 6.80 3.19 -11.23
N GLY A 316 7.90 2.47 -11.42
CA GLY A 316 9.20 2.84 -10.88
C GLY A 316 9.73 4.13 -11.50
N ASN A 317 10.22 5.05 -10.65
CA ASN A 317 10.79 6.33 -11.08
C ASN A 317 11.96 6.82 -10.21
N THR A 318 12.78 7.70 -10.79
CA THR A 318 13.99 8.26 -10.17
C THR A 318 13.84 9.71 -9.69
N TRP A 319 12.73 10.37 -10.00
CA TRP A 319 12.50 11.80 -9.72
C TRP A 319 11.66 12.06 -8.46
N GLY A 320 11.29 11.03 -7.70
CA GLY A 320 10.65 11.18 -6.39
C GLY A 320 9.13 11.20 -6.40
N ASP A 321 8.47 10.79 -7.49
CA ASP A 321 7.01 10.64 -7.50
C ASP A 321 6.63 9.39 -6.69
N GLN A 322 6.07 9.63 -5.50
CA GLN A 322 5.64 8.59 -4.59
C GLN A 322 4.11 8.45 -4.54
N PHE A 323 3.36 9.27 -5.29
CA PHE A 323 1.91 9.15 -5.34
C PHE A 323 1.49 8.23 -6.49
N TRP A 324 1.90 8.56 -7.72
CA TRP A 324 1.56 7.75 -8.89
C TRP A 324 2.45 6.51 -9.01
N GLY A 325 3.72 6.66 -8.63
CA GLY A 325 4.74 5.63 -8.80
C GLY A 325 5.43 5.23 -7.50
N VAL A 326 6.57 4.58 -7.67
CA VAL A 326 7.47 4.10 -6.63
C VAL A 326 8.86 4.69 -6.88
N SER A 327 9.38 5.45 -5.93
CA SER A 327 10.73 5.98 -5.98
C SER A 327 11.58 5.47 -4.83
N LYS A 328 12.73 4.87 -5.16
CA LYS A 328 13.63 4.21 -4.19
C LYS A 328 12.89 3.21 -3.28
N GLY A 329 11.97 2.45 -3.87
CA GLY A 329 11.17 1.45 -3.16
C GLY A 329 9.98 1.97 -2.36
N VAL A 330 9.72 3.28 -2.38
CA VAL A 330 8.61 3.91 -1.66
C VAL A 330 7.64 4.59 -2.61
N GLY A 331 6.35 4.35 -2.40
CA GLY A 331 5.28 5.09 -3.04
C GLY A 331 3.93 4.41 -2.85
N LEU A 332 2.87 5.00 -3.37
CA LEU A 332 1.52 4.43 -3.37
C LEU A 332 1.22 3.66 -4.65
N ASN A 333 2.07 3.82 -5.69
CA ASN A 333 1.94 3.13 -6.98
C ASN A 333 0.52 3.25 -7.59
N LYS A 334 -0.19 4.37 -7.37
CA LYS A 334 -1.60 4.49 -7.78
C LYS A 334 -1.80 4.24 -9.28
N LEU A 335 -0.83 4.60 -10.13
CA LEU A 335 -0.90 4.35 -11.56
C LEU A 335 -0.88 2.85 -11.90
N GLY A 336 0.08 2.11 -11.35
CA GLY A 336 0.18 0.67 -11.55
C GLY A 336 -1.05 -0.08 -11.03
N ARG A 337 -1.62 0.37 -9.90
CA ARG A 337 -2.85 -0.21 -9.34
C ARG A 337 -4.06 0.02 -10.23
N LEU A 338 -4.27 1.23 -10.74
CA LEU A 338 -5.34 1.51 -11.71
C LEU A 338 -5.19 0.64 -12.98
N MET A 339 -3.98 0.44 -13.48
CA MET A 339 -3.73 -0.46 -14.61
C MET A 339 -4.11 -1.91 -14.30
N MET A 340 -3.71 -2.43 -13.13
CA MET A 340 -4.06 -3.79 -12.71
C MET A 340 -5.56 -3.96 -12.47
N GLN A 341 -6.23 -2.93 -11.95
CA GLN A 341 -7.68 -2.91 -11.80
C GLN A 341 -8.36 -2.98 -13.18
N ILE A 342 -8.02 -2.07 -14.10
CA ILE A 342 -8.58 -2.08 -15.46
C ILE A 342 -8.34 -3.43 -16.14
N ARG A 343 -7.13 -4.00 -16.01
CA ARG A 343 -6.79 -5.32 -16.54
C ARG A 343 -7.70 -6.43 -16.00
N ALA A 344 -8.09 -6.37 -14.73
CA ALA A 344 -8.96 -7.37 -14.11
C ALA A 344 -10.43 -7.27 -14.59
N GLU A 345 -10.83 -6.12 -15.15
CA GLU A 345 -12.17 -5.86 -15.67
C GLU A 345 -12.29 -6.10 -17.19
N MET A 346 -11.19 -6.43 -17.87
CA MET A 346 -11.11 -6.64 -19.32
C MET A 346 -11.60 -8.00 -19.79
#